data_AF-A0A6V8CLK4-F1
#
_entry.id   AF-A0A6V8CLK4-F1
#
_cell.length_a   1.000
_cell.length_b   1.000
_cell.length_c   1.000
_cell.angle_alpha   90.00
_cell.angle_beta   90.00
_cell.angle_gamma   90.00
#
_symmetry.space_group_name_H-M   'P 1'
#
loop_
_entity.id
_entity.type
_entity.pdbx_description
1 polymer ?
#
loop_
_entity_poly.entity_id
_entity_poly.type
_entity_poly.pdbx_seq_one_letter_code
_entity_poly.pdbx_strand_id
1 'polypeptide(L)'
;MFFQTHWVGDFRDRPINLYYGLRYEETDVHSEALVPLYDRVEWSIVDNRFNLYQQKDEQGNTVQGFSEIDGAYSMYLPSLDFDIELIDDLIFRTSYSLTVTRPVYNDLKGALIIDYLGPDGGGGRRGNPQLLPMESENIDVSLEWYYDDASYASIGFWSKDVDNFIVNQTFENQPLFKDLFTPINGDLYNQAVQDLTGGDPRFDYDVGDLNEYYAENFANEDGVVVTGEGEDVEVVVTGVAGDPIAIFDVTI
;
A
#
# COMPACT_ATOMS: atom_id res chain seq x y z
N MET A 1 -6.87 4.35 -28.32
CA MET A 1 -6.83 4.80 -29.74
C MET A 1 -5.52 5.53 -30.01
N PHE A 2 -4.97 5.45 -31.22
CA PHE A 2 -3.72 6.11 -31.58
C PHE A 2 -3.84 6.77 -32.96
N PHE A 3 -3.40 8.01 -33.05
CA PHE A 3 -3.32 8.78 -34.28
C PHE A 3 -1.91 9.33 -34.43
N GLN A 4 -1.34 9.24 -35.63
CA GLN A 4 -0.05 9.81 -35.95
C GLN A 4 -0.08 10.36 -37.37
N THR A 5 0.50 11.54 -37.54
CA THR A 5 0.73 12.17 -38.82
C THR A 5 2.20 12.47 -38.99
N HIS A 6 2.67 12.32 -40.22
CA HIS A 6 4.01 12.70 -40.63
C HIS A 6 3.87 13.71 -41.76
N TRP A 7 4.51 14.87 -41.58
CA TRP A 7 4.55 15.93 -42.55
C TRP A 7 5.99 16.20 -42.94
N VAL A 8 6.24 16.19 -44.25
CA VAL A 8 7.50 16.60 -44.86
C VAL A 8 7.21 17.84 -45.68
N GLY A 9 8.05 18.85 -45.53
CA GLY A 9 7.95 20.07 -46.32
C GLY A 9 9.30 20.74 -46.49
N ASP A 10 9.29 21.86 -47.20
CA ASP A 10 10.48 22.66 -47.44
C ASP A 10 10.24 24.09 -46.95
N PHE A 11 11.21 24.64 -46.22
CA PHE A 11 11.21 26.04 -45.82
C PHE A 11 12.52 26.70 -46.27
N ARG A 12 12.41 27.66 -47.19
CA ARG A 12 13.57 28.32 -47.82
C ARG A 12 14.56 27.32 -48.45
N ASP A 13 14.03 26.37 -49.23
CA ASP A 13 14.78 25.32 -49.92
C ASP A 13 15.52 24.34 -48.98
N ARG A 14 15.06 24.22 -47.72
CA ARG A 14 15.61 23.29 -46.73
C ARG A 14 14.54 22.33 -46.21
N PRO A 15 14.86 21.04 -46.06
CA PRO A 15 13.91 20.03 -45.62
C PRO A 15 13.50 20.25 -44.17
N ILE A 16 12.21 20.07 -43.90
CA ILE A 16 11.59 20.00 -42.59
C ILE A 16 10.85 18.69 -42.47
N ASN A 17 11.02 18.03 -41.34
CA ASN A 17 10.19 16.90 -40.94
C ASN A 17 9.46 17.22 -39.64
N LEU A 18 8.17 16.93 -39.60
CA LEU A 18 7.33 17.06 -38.42
C LEU A 18 6.50 15.79 -38.24
N TYR A 19 6.69 15.13 -37.11
CA TYR A 19 5.83 14.08 -36.63
C TYR A 19 4.99 14.61 -35.49
N TYR A 20 3.68 14.37 -35.57
CA TYR A 20 2.77 14.63 -34.47
C TYR A 20 1.92 13.40 -34.24
N GLY A 21 1.81 13.00 -32.99
CA GLY A 21 1.06 11.85 -32.53
C GLY A 21 0.20 12.19 -31.33
N LEU A 22 -0.93 11.51 -31.22
CA LEU A 22 -1.79 11.53 -30.05
C LEU A 22 -2.32 10.14 -29.79
N ARG A 23 -2.06 9.62 -28.59
CA ARG A 23 -2.67 8.39 -28.09
C ARG A 23 -3.70 8.73 -27.03
N TYR A 24 -4.87 8.14 -27.11
CA TYR A 24 -5.81 8.07 -26.00
C TYR A 24 -5.80 6.65 -25.45
N GLU A 25 -5.68 6.51 -24.13
CA GLU A 25 -5.72 5.24 -23.45
C GLU A 25 -6.76 5.27 -22.33
N GLU A 26 -7.46 4.15 -22.16
CA GLU A 26 -8.41 3.92 -21.09
C GLU A 26 -8.11 2.53 -20.53
N THR A 27 -7.97 2.45 -19.21
CA THR A 27 -7.63 1.21 -18.51
C THR A 27 -8.52 1.09 -17.28
N ASP A 28 -9.15 -0.07 -17.17
CA ASP A 28 -9.90 -0.50 -15.99
C ASP A 28 -9.11 -1.58 -15.26
N VAL A 29 -9.06 -1.48 -13.94
CA VAL A 29 -8.40 -2.43 -13.05
C VAL A 29 -9.43 -2.89 -12.03
N HIS A 30 -9.81 -4.15 -12.12
CA HIS A 30 -10.71 -4.79 -11.17
C HIS A 30 -9.89 -5.78 -10.33
N SER A 31 -9.88 -5.57 -9.01
CA SER A 31 -9.22 -6.46 -8.06
C SER A 31 -10.25 -7.04 -7.10
N GLU A 32 -10.47 -8.34 -7.23
CA GLU A 32 -11.28 -9.12 -6.32
C GLU A 32 -10.38 -10.08 -5.53
N ALA A 33 -10.53 -10.09 -4.21
CA ALA A 33 -9.78 -10.97 -3.34
C ALA A 33 -10.67 -11.58 -2.27
N LEU A 34 -10.48 -12.88 -2.04
CA LEU A 34 -11.03 -13.56 -0.87
C LEU A 34 -10.13 -13.31 0.34
N VAL A 35 -10.70 -12.67 1.35
CA VAL A 35 -10.00 -12.28 2.58
C VAL A 35 -10.63 -13.01 3.76
N PRO A 36 -9.85 -13.67 4.64
CA PRO A 36 -10.42 -14.28 5.84
C PRO A 36 -11.01 -13.21 6.73
N LEU A 37 -12.20 -13.49 7.27
CA LEU A 37 -12.74 -12.71 8.38
C LEU A 37 -12.18 -13.27 9.69
N TYR A 38 -11.96 -12.40 10.66
CA TYR A 38 -11.51 -12.78 12.00
C TYR A 38 -12.69 -12.74 12.97
N ASP A 39 -12.74 -13.74 13.84
CA ASP A 39 -13.79 -13.93 14.84
C ASP A 39 -13.39 -13.31 16.17
N ARG A 40 -12.13 -13.54 16.59
CA ARG A 40 -11.64 -13.11 17.90
C ARG A 40 -10.12 -13.00 17.96
N VAL A 41 -9.68 -12.21 18.93
CA VAL A 41 -8.30 -12.14 19.40
C VAL A 41 -8.21 -12.91 20.71
N GLU A 42 -7.22 -13.81 20.82
CA GLU A 42 -6.84 -14.43 22.09
C GLU A 42 -5.45 -13.96 22.47
N TRP A 43 -5.27 -13.59 23.73
CA TRP A 43 -4.00 -13.18 24.31
C TRP A 43 -3.60 -14.16 25.40
N SER A 44 -2.49 -14.88 25.19
CA SER A 44 -1.86 -15.67 26.24
C SER A 44 -0.96 -14.73 27.04
N ILE A 45 -1.27 -14.55 28.32
CA ILE A 45 -0.57 -13.59 29.19
C ILE A 45 0.86 -14.07 29.45
N VAL A 46 1.04 -15.35 29.80
CA VAL A 46 2.35 -15.93 30.12
C VAL A 46 3.35 -15.83 28.97
N ASP A 47 2.89 -16.03 27.74
CA ASP A 47 3.73 -15.93 26.52
C ASP A 47 3.77 -14.50 25.95
N ASN A 48 2.94 -13.59 26.47
CA ASN A 48 2.59 -12.30 25.89
C ASN A 48 2.33 -12.36 24.37
N ARG A 49 1.57 -13.38 23.95
CA ARG A 49 1.34 -13.69 22.54
C ARG A 49 -0.11 -13.45 22.16
N PHE A 50 -0.31 -12.78 21.03
CA PHE A 50 -1.62 -12.51 20.45
C PHE A 50 -1.86 -13.44 19.28
N ASN A 51 -2.98 -14.14 19.32
CA ASN A 51 -3.42 -15.05 18.27
C ASN A 51 -4.72 -14.52 17.65
N LEU A 52 -4.73 -14.44 16.32
CA LEU A 52 -5.89 -14.08 15.53
C LEU A 52 -6.59 -15.33 15.01
N TYR A 53 -7.85 -15.53 15.41
CA TYR A 53 -8.62 -16.67 14.97
C TYR A 53 -9.56 -16.28 13.83
N GLN A 54 -9.42 -16.99 12.72
CA GLN A 54 -10.32 -16.83 11.59
C GLN A 54 -11.72 -17.35 11.93
N GLN A 55 -12.74 -16.63 11.48
CA GLN A 55 -14.13 -17.04 11.63
C GLN A 55 -14.37 -18.34 10.86
N LYS A 56 -15.12 -19.27 11.47
CA LYS A 56 -15.48 -20.55 10.87
C LYS A 56 -16.98 -20.71 10.77
N ASP A 57 -17.44 -21.36 9.70
CA ASP A 57 -18.84 -21.75 9.53
C ASP A 57 -19.19 -22.99 10.40
N GLU A 58 -20.47 -23.38 10.42
CA GLU A 58 -20.95 -24.57 11.15
C GLU A 58 -20.29 -25.89 10.70
N GLN A 59 -19.65 -25.89 9.51
CA GLN A 59 -18.95 -27.04 8.94
C GLN A 59 -17.43 -27.00 9.20
N GLY A 60 -16.94 -25.97 9.91
CA GLY A 60 -15.55 -25.79 10.27
C GLY A 60 -14.66 -25.15 9.19
N ASN A 61 -15.23 -24.65 8.08
CA ASN A 61 -14.50 -23.94 7.03
C ASN A 61 -14.32 -22.47 7.38
N THR A 62 -13.19 -21.88 7.02
CA THR A 62 -12.96 -20.44 7.19
C THR A 62 -14.00 -19.62 6.40
N VAL A 63 -14.68 -18.72 7.09
CA VAL A 63 -15.54 -17.70 6.48
C VAL A 63 -14.64 -16.64 5.86
N GLN A 64 -14.82 -16.41 4.56
CA GLN A 64 -14.08 -15.41 3.79
C GLN A 64 -15.05 -14.39 3.24
N GLY A 65 -14.65 -13.12 3.26
CA GLY A 65 -15.33 -12.04 2.57
C GLY A 65 -14.66 -11.74 1.24
N PHE A 66 -15.44 -11.30 0.26
CA PHE A 66 -14.89 -10.69 -0.95
C PHE A 66 -14.55 -9.24 -0.66
N SER A 67 -13.30 -8.86 -0.91
CA SER A 67 -12.87 -7.47 -1.01
C SER A 67 -12.71 -7.15 -2.49
N GLU A 68 -13.56 -6.26 -2.97
CA GLU A 68 -13.59 -5.79 -4.34
C GLU A 68 -13.17 -4.32 -4.35
N ILE A 69 -12.15 -4.00 -5.15
CA ILE A 69 -11.68 -2.63 -5.34
C ILE A 69 -11.47 -2.42 -6.83
N ASP A 70 -12.20 -1.44 -7.37
CA ASP A 70 -12.11 -1.02 -8.75
C ASP A 70 -11.32 0.27 -8.90
N GLY A 71 -10.47 0.32 -9.91
CA GLY A 71 -9.77 1.50 -10.39
C GLY A 71 -9.99 1.68 -11.89
N ALA A 72 -10.01 2.93 -12.33
CA ALA A 72 -10.09 3.26 -13.75
C ALA A 72 -9.35 4.55 -14.01
N TYR A 73 -8.67 4.65 -15.15
CA TYR A 73 -8.06 5.89 -15.61
C TYR A 73 -8.09 6.01 -17.12
N SER A 74 -8.12 7.26 -17.57
CA SER A 74 -8.05 7.61 -18.98
C SER A 74 -7.04 8.73 -19.18
N MET A 75 -6.30 8.70 -20.28
CA MET A 75 -5.24 9.67 -20.52
C MET A 75 -4.96 9.93 -21.99
N TYR A 76 -4.39 11.11 -22.25
CA TYR A 76 -3.95 11.55 -23.57
C TYR A 76 -2.43 11.68 -23.58
N LEU A 77 -1.76 10.98 -24.49
CA LEU A 77 -0.31 10.96 -24.63
C LEU A 77 0.06 11.60 -25.97
N PRO A 78 0.24 12.94 -26.01
CA PRO A 78 0.76 13.61 -27.18
C PRO A 78 2.25 13.29 -27.38
N SER A 79 2.66 13.23 -28.63
CA SER A 79 4.06 13.18 -29.04
C SER A 79 4.29 14.12 -30.20
N LEU A 80 5.39 14.85 -30.19
CA LEU A 80 5.81 15.73 -31.26
C LEU A 80 7.31 15.55 -31.46
N ASP A 81 7.71 15.34 -32.71
CA ASP A 81 9.11 15.31 -33.11
C ASP A 81 9.26 16.22 -34.33
N PHE A 82 10.24 17.11 -34.28
CA PHE A 82 10.49 18.09 -35.32
C PHE A 82 11.98 18.16 -35.60
N ASP A 83 12.31 18.16 -36.89
CA ASP A 83 13.66 18.46 -37.33
C ASP A 83 13.68 19.36 -38.56
N ILE A 84 14.73 20.17 -38.63
CA ILE A 84 14.98 21.11 -39.72
C ILE A 84 16.47 21.26 -39.94
N GLU A 85 16.86 21.36 -41.20
CA GLU A 85 18.19 21.84 -41.57
C GLU A 85 18.24 23.38 -41.47
N LEU A 86 18.94 23.89 -40.45
CA LEU A 86 19.05 25.34 -40.18
C LEU A 86 20.00 26.05 -41.14
N ILE A 87 21.08 25.39 -41.55
CA ILE A 87 22.03 25.73 -42.63
C ILE A 87 22.61 24.40 -43.12
N ASP A 88 23.31 24.42 -44.26
CA ASP A 88 23.94 23.24 -44.86
C ASP A 88 24.71 22.45 -43.78
N ASP A 89 24.33 21.18 -43.63
CA ASP A 89 24.90 20.23 -42.68
C ASP A 89 24.64 20.52 -41.18
N LEU A 90 23.83 21.52 -40.83
CA LEU A 90 23.44 21.84 -39.45
C LEU A 90 21.96 21.54 -39.21
N ILE A 91 21.69 20.43 -38.53
CA ILE A 91 20.35 19.95 -38.21
C ILE A 91 19.98 20.34 -36.80
N PHE A 92 18.81 20.96 -36.63
CA PHE A 92 18.16 21.16 -35.35
C PHE A 92 17.07 20.11 -35.18
N ARG A 93 17.05 19.44 -34.03
CA ARG A 93 15.98 18.52 -33.65
C ARG A 93 15.37 18.93 -32.32
N THR A 94 14.07 18.76 -32.20
CA THR A 94 13.38 18.84 -30.91
C THR A 94 12.29 17.79 -30.85
N SER A 95 12.10 17.24 -29.66
CA SER A 95 11.00 16.33 -29.37
C SER A 95 10.33 16.71 -28.06
N TYR A 96 9.03 16.46 -28.01
CA TYR A 96 8.20 16.57 -26.83
C TYR A 96 7.31 15.34 -26.75
N SER A 97 7.24 14.69 -25.59
CA SER A 97 6.32 13.59 -25.39
C SER A 97 5.86 13.49 -23.95
N LEU A 98 4.60 13.11 -23.78
CA LEU A 98 4.09 12.61 -22.52
C LEU A 98 4.10 11.08 -22.57
N THR A 99 4.80 10.47 -21.62
CA THR A 99 4.98 9.01 -21.54
C THR A 99 4.48 8.50 -20.21
N VAL A 100 4.09 7.23 -20.16
CA VAL A 100 3.55 6.62 -18.94
C VAL A 100 4.18 5.28 -18.63
N THR A 101 4.28 4.99 -17.33
CA THR A 101 4.62 3.68 -16.81
C THR A 101 3.52 3.21 -15.88
N ARG A 102 2.90 2.08 -16.21
CA ARG A 102 1.81 1.52 -15.41
C ARG A 102 2.33 0.95 -14.07
N PRO A 103 1.51 0.99 -13.00
CA PRO A 103 1.85 0.33 -11.74
C PRO A 103 2.13 -1.16 -11.97
N VAL A 104 3.05 -1.73 -11.20
CA VAL A 104 3.32 -3.17 -11.27
C VAL A 104 2.17 -3.94 -10.62
N TYR A 105 1.97 -5.18 -11.06
CA TYR A 105 0.85 -6.01 -10.58
C TYR A 105 0.76 -6.11 -9.06
N ASN A 106 1.89 -6.23 -8.35
CA ASN A 106 1.89 -6.35 -6.90
C ASN A 106 1.31 -5.12 -6.19
N ASP A 107 1.53 -3.93 -6.74
CA ASP A 107 1.02 -2.66 -6.19
C ASP A 107 -0.47 -2.50 -6.48
N LEU A 108 -1.02 -3.26 -7.43
CA LEU A 108 -2.45 -3.26 -7.76
C LEU A 108 -3.24 -4.33 -7.01
N LYS A 109 -2.61 -5.23 -6.25
CA LYS A 109 -3.34 -6.30 -5.55
C LYS A 109 -4.06 -5.75 -4.32
N GLY A 110 -5.36 -5.50 -4.42
CA GLY A 110 -6.18 -4.95 -3.33
C GLY A 110 -6.47 -5.88 -2.15
N ALA A 111 -5.91 -7.09 -2.13
CA ALA A 111 -6.10 -8.05 -1.05
C ALA A 111 -5.45 -7.55 0.25
N LEU A 112 -6.25 -7.40 1.31
CA LEU A 112 -5.75 -7.09 2.64
C LEU A 112 -5.08 -8.33 3.25
N ILE A 113 -3.82 -8.17 3.66
CA ILE A 113 -3.05 -9.19 4.36
C ILE A 113 -2.74 -8.63 5.75
N ILE A 114 -3.13 -9.37 6.79
CA ILE A 114 -2.71 -9.08 8.16
C ILE A 114 -1.41 -9.83 8.42
N ASP A 115 -0.35 -9.11 8.76
CA ASP A 115 0.99 -9.66 8.99
C ASP A 115 1.20 -10.03 10.47
N TYR A 116 0.67 -9.24 11.42
CA TYR A 116 0.75 -9.53 12.86
C TYR A 116 -0.32 -8.82 13.68
N LEU A 117 -0.45 -9.22 14.96
CA LEU A 117 -1.18 -8.52 16.01
C LEU A 117 -0.33 -8.50 17.28
N GLY A 118 -0.39 -7.41 18.03
CA GLY A 118 0.28 -7.24 19.31
C GLY A 118 -0.50 -6.33 20.27
N PRO A 119 0.11 -5.96 21.41
CA PRO A 119 -0.55 -5.17 22.45
C PRO A 119 -0.87 -3.73 21.98
N ASP A 120 -0.02 -3.16 21.13
CA ASP A 120 -0.20 -1.81 20.58
C ASP A 120 -1.08 -1.79 19.30
N GLY A 121 -1.64 -2.93 18.90
CA GLY A 121 -2.38 -3.11 17.66
C GLY A 121 -1.70 -4.06 16.69
N GLY A 122 -2.27 -4.19 15.49
CA GLY A 122 -1.77 -5.08 14.45
C GLY A 122 -1.14 -4.35 13.27
N GLY A 123 -0.49 -5.11 12.41
CA GLY A 123 0.09 -4.61 11.17
C GLY A 123 -0.46 -5.37 9.98
N GLY A 124 -0.72 -4.67 8.89
CA GLY A 124 -1.13 -5.27 7.64
C GLY A 124 -0.72 -4.48 6.43
N ARG A 125 -0.99 -5.05 5.26
CA ARG A 125 -0.67 -4.43 3.98
C ARG A 125 -1.63 -4.84 2.89
N ARG A 126 -1.74 -3.99 1.87
CA ARG A 126 -2.45 -4.27 0.61
C ARG A 126 -1.88 -3.39 -0.49
N GLY A 127 -2.09 -3.77 -1.74
CA GLY A 127 -1.92 -2.84 -2.86
C GLY A 127 -3.16 -1.95 -3.05
N ASN A 128 -3.09 -1.09 -4.04
CA ASN A 128 -4.13 -0.16 -4.43
C ASN A 128 -4.42 -0.26 -5.95
N PRO A 129 -5.51 -0.92 -6.36
CA PRO A 129 -5.96 -0.96 -7.76
C PRO A 129 -6.28 0.41 -8.37
N GLN A 130 -6.46 1.43 -7.54
CA GLN A 130 -6.80 2.80 -7.94
C GLN A 130 -5.57 3.67 -8.21
N LEU A 131 -4.37 3.08 -8.23
CA LEU A 131 -3.15 3.81 -8.56
C LEU A 131 -3.20 4.34 -9.99
N LEU A 132 -2.86 5.63 -10.12
CA LEU A 132 -2.60 6.24 -11.41
C LEU A 132 -1.22 5.79 -11.92
N PRO A 133 -1.05 5.69 -13.25
CA PRO A 133 0.28 5.45 -13.82
C PRO A 133 1.22 6.61 -13.52
N MET A 134 2.51 6.29 -13.43
CA MET A 134 3.57 7.30 -13.40
C MET A 134 3.59 7.99 -14.76
N GLU A 135 3.54 9.32 -14.76
CA GLU A 135 3.54 10.16 -15.96
C GLU A 135 4.89 10.84 -16.08
N SER A 136 5.39 11.00 -17.30
CA SER A 136 6.63 11.72 -17.55
C SER A 136 6.53 12.61 -18.77
N GLU A 137 6.69 13.91 -18.54
CA GLU A 137 6.87 14.93 -19.56
C GLU A 137 8.35 14.97 -19.98
N ASN A 138 8.62 14.70 -21.25
CA ASN A 138 9.95 14.63 -21.80
C ASN A 138 10.11 15.72 -22.87
N ILE A 139 11.15 16.53 -22.73
CA ILE A 139 11.58 17.52 -23.72
C ILE A 139 13.03 17.22 -24.08
N ASP A 140 13.31 17.10 -25.38
CA ASP A 140 14.67 17.00 -25.88
C ASP A 140 14.90 18.02 -27.01
N VAL A 141 16.09 18.60 -27.02
CA VAL A 141 16.53 19.57 -28.02
C VAL A 141 17.97 19.24 -28.39
N SER A 142 18.26 19.05 -29.66
CA SER A 142 19.62 18.84 -30.15
C SER A 142 19.95 19.72 -31.36
N LEU A 143 21.24 20.01 -31.48
CA LEU A 143 21.83 20.62 -32.64
C LEU A 143 22.99 19.74 -33.09
N GLU A 144 22.97 19.32 -34.35
CA GLU A 144 23.88 18.36 -34.95
C GLU A 144 24.53 18.99 -36.18
N TRP A 145 25.86 19.01 -36.25
CA TRP A 145 26.63 19.57 -37.35
C TRP A 145 27.48 18.50 -38.03
N TYR A 146 27.22 18.22 -39.30
CA TYR A 146 27.86 17.19 -40.12
C TYR A 146 28.95 17.80 -41.01
N TYR A 147 30.12 18.10 -40.46
CA TYR A 147 31.16 18.86 -41.17
C TYR A 147 31.98 18.06 -42.20
N ASP A 148 31.77 16.74 -42.32
CA ASP A 148 32.38 15.86 -43.33
C ASP A 148 31.51 14.60 -43.49
N ASP A 149 31.69 13.84 -44.57
CA ASP A 149 30.88 12.66 -44.94
C ASP A 149 30.75 11.60 -43.81
N ALA A 150 31.75 11.54 -42.93
CA ALA A 150 31.81 10.62 -41.80
C ALA A 150 32.08 11.31 -40.45
N SER A 151 31.92 12.63 -40.38
CA SER A 151 32.28 13.39 -39.17
C SER A 151 31.15 14.34 -38.75
N TYR A 152 30.84 14.36 -37.46
CA TYR A 152 29.84 15.25 -36.90
C TYR A 152 30.18 15.71 -35.48
N ALA A 153 29.62 16.83 -35.07
CA ALA A 153 29.59 17.31 -33.70
C ALA A 153 28.14 17.56 -33.29
N SER A 154 27.79 17.34 -32.02
CA SER A 154 26.44 17.61 -31.54
C SER A 154 26.44 18.20 -30.14
N ILE A 155 25.41 18.97 -29.85
CA ILE A 155 25.09 19.45 -28.51
C ILE A 155 23.61 19.22 -28.26
N GLY A 156 23.26 18.75 -27.07
CA GLY A 156 21.89 18.44 -26.69
C GLY A 156 21.55 18.92 -25.29
N PHE A 157 20.28 19.25 -25.10
CA PHE A 157 19.65 19.56 -23.83
C PHE A 157 18.40 18.69 -23.69
N TRP A 158 18.18 18.15 -22.49
CA TRP A 158 17.00 17.35 -22.19
C TRP A 158 16.46 17.73 -20.81
N SER A 159 15.14 17.60 -20.66
CA SER A 159 14.45 17.76 -19.40
C SER A 159 13.38 16.69 -19.27
N LYS A 160 13.27 16.12 -18.08
CA LYS A 160 12.26 15.12 -17.74
C LYS A 160 11.63 15.52 -16.42
N ASP A 161 10.33 15.74 -16.45
CA ASP A 161 9.51 15.87 -15.26
C ASP A 161 8.72 14.57 -15.10
N VAL A 162 8.54 14.12 -13.85
CA VAL A 162 7.89 12.84 -13.54
C VAL A 162 6.92 13.04 -12.40
N ASP A 163 5.67 12.67 -12.65
CA ASP A 163 4.56 12.77 -11.72
C ASP A 163 4.01 11.38 -11.34
N ASN A 164 3.19 11.36 -10.28
CA ASN A 164 2.52 10.16 -9.76
C ASN A 164 3.49 9.05 -9.32
N PHE A 165 4.60 9.40 -8.67
CA PHE A 165 5.48 8.42 -8.06
C PHE A 165 4.71 7.52 -7.08
N ILE A 166 4.80 6.21 -7.31
CA ILE A 166 4.20 5.20 -6.43
C ILE A 166 5.10 5.06 -5.20
N VAL A 167 4.52 5.26 -4.03
CA VAL A 167 5.19 5.15 -2.73
C VAL A 167 4.29 4.38 -1.77
N ASN A 168 4.90 3.72 -0.80
CA ASN A 168 4.17 3.07 0.27
C ASN A 168 3.79 4.10 1.34
N GLN A 169 2.55 4.06 1.79
CA GLN A 169 2.05 4.89 2.88
C GLN A 169 1.40 4.03 3.96
N THR A 170 1.76 4.26 5.21
CA THR A 170 1.14 3.59 6.36
C THR A 170 0.01 4.44 6.92
N PHE A 171 -1.17 3.85 7.02
CA PHE A 171 -2.36 4.42 7.67
C PHE A 171 -2.48 3.81 9.05
N GLU A 172 -2.28 4.62 10.08
CA GLU A 172 -2.22 4.15 11.46
C GLU A 172 -3.61 4.00 12.09
N ASN A 173 -3.74 3.11 13.06
CA ASN A 173 -4.90 2.95 13.95
C ASN A 173 -6.24 2.68 13.21
N GLN A 174 -6.23 1.90 12.13
CA GLN A 174 -7.41 1.62 11.33
C GLN A 174 -8.25 0.47 11.94
N PRO A 175 -9.55 0.68 12.24
CA PRO A 175 -10.44 -0.37 12.73
C PRO A 175 -10.96 -1.21 11.55
N LEU A 176 -10.13 -2.13 11.05
CA LEU A 176 -10.43 -2.91 9.83
C LEU A 176 -11.59 -3.88 10.00
N PHE A 177 -11.82 -4.37 11.22
CA PHE A 177 -12.85 -5.34 11.55
C PHE A 177 -13.73 -4.76 12.66
N LYS A 178 -15.01 -4.58 12.37
CA LYS A 178 -15.95 -3.89 13.27
C LYS A 178 -16.16 -4.61 14.60
N ASP A 179 -16.21 -5.95 14.55
CA ASP A 179 -16.56 -6.80 15.69
C ASP A 179 -15.35 -7.62 16.19
N LEU A 180 -14.13 -7.17 15.88
CA LEU A 180 -12.90 -7.79 16.37
C LEU A 180 -12.39 -7.01 17.59
N PHE A 181 -12.60 -7.58 18.78
CA PHE A 181 -12.23 -6.96 20.04
C PHE A 181 -10.86 -7.42 20.51
N THR A 182 -10.12 -6.56 21.22
CA THR A 182 -8.85 -6.89 21.85
C THR A 182 -8.96 -6.78 23.38
N PRO A 183 -8.45 -7.76 24.14
CA PRO A 183 -8.51 -7.71 25.60
C PRO A 183 -7.60 -6.62 26.20
N ILE A 184 -6.63 -6.12 25.42
CA ILE A 184 -5.73 -5.05 25.86
C ILE A 184 -6.46 -3.71 25.90
N ASN A 185 -6.20 -2.94 26.96
CA ASN A 185 -6.93 -1.72 27.29
C ASN A 185 -8.44 -1.91 27.52
N GLY A 186 -8.91 -3.16 27.63
CA GLY A 186 -10.25 -3.50 28.10
C GLY A 186 -10.41 -3.31 29.61
N ASP A 187 -11.65 -3.45 30.09
CA ASP A 187 -11.98 -3.17 31.50
C ASP A 187 -11.19 -4.07 32.47
N LEU A 188 -11.12 -5.38 32.18
CA LEU A 188 -10.35 -6.33 32.99
C LEU A 188 -8.85 -6.02 33.00
N TYR A 189 -8.29 -5.67 31.84
CA TYR A 189 -6.87 -5.32 31.73
C TYR A 189 -6.55 -4.05 32.53
N ASN A 190 -7.36 -3.01 32.35
CA ASN A 190 -7.18 -1.75 33.07
C ASN A 190 -7.32 -1.93 34.58
N GLN A 191 -8.25 -2.78 35.03
CA GLN A 191 -8.41 -3.11 36.44
C GLN A 191 -7.20 -3.87 36.99
N ALA A 192 -6.71 -4.91 36.31
CA ALA A 192 -5.52 -5.65 36.74
C ALA A 192 -4.30 -4.75 36.84
N VAL A 193 -4.03 -3.93 35.82
CA VAL A 193 -2.92 -2.98 35.82
C VAL A 193 -3.07 -1.96 36.95
N GLN A 194 -4.28 -1.46 37.20
CA GLN A 194 -4.53 -0.51 38.28
C GLN A 194 -4.25 -1.13 39.65
N ASP A 195 -4.67 -2.37 39.89
CA ASP A 195 -4.49 -3.04 41.17
C ASP A 195 -3.04 -3.45 41.43
N LEU A 196 -2.32 -3.88 40.39
CA LEU A 196 -0.90 -4.23 40.48
C LEU A 196 -0.01 -2.99 40.68
N THR A 197 -0.31 -1.88 40.01
CA THR A 197 0.50 -0.65 40.07
C THR A 197 0.02 0.36 41.11
N GLY A 198 -1.16 0.15 41.71
CA GLY A 198 -1.85 1.16 42.51
C GLY A 198 -2.24 2.41 41.71
N GLY A 199 -2.26 2.33 40.37
CA GLY A 199 -2.48 3.45 39.46
C GLY A 199 -1.28 4.39 39.29
N ASP A 200 -0.10 4.04 39.78
CA ASP A 200 1.13 4.82 39.59
C ASP A 200 1.94 4.24 38.41
N PRO A 201 2.07 4.98 37.29
CA PRO A 201 2.73 4.49 36.07
C PRO A 201 4.25 4.30 36.21
N ARG A 202 4.83 4.59 37.39
CA ARG A 202 6.24 4.33 37.71
C ARG A 202 6.47 2.94 38.30
N PHE A 203 5.41 2.25 38.73
CA PHE A 203 5.50 0.86 39.13
C PHE A 203 5.40 -0.03 37.90
N ASP A 204 6.40 -0.90 37.77
CA ASP A 204 6.47 -1.90 36.72
C ASP A 204 5.83 -3.20 37.24
N TYR A 205 5.21 -3.95 36.34
CA TYR A 205 4.69 -5.29 36.60
C TYR A 205 5.13 -6.18 35.45
N ASP A 206 5.39 -7.45 35.73
CA ASP A 206 5.72 -8.40 34.67
C ASP A 206 4.50 -9.21 34.21
N VAL A 207 4.68 -9.99 33.14
CA VAL A 207 3.63 -10.84 32.59
C VAL A 207 3.24 -11.98 33.53
N GLY A 208 4.13 -12.39 34.44
CA GLY A 208 3.86 -13.38 35.48
C GLY A 208 2.92 -12.83 36.54
N ASP A 209 3.21 -11.63 37.07
CA ASP A 209 2.36 -10.92 38.02
C ASP A 209 0.94 -10.76 37.47
N LEU A 210 0.84 -10.38 36.19
CA LEU A 210 -0.44 -10.21 35.52
C LEU A 210 -1.18 -11.54 35.32
N ASN A 211 -0.47 -12.59 34.92
CA ASN A 211 -1.04 -13.93 34.72
C ASN A 211 -1.55 -14.52 36.05
N GLU A 212 -0.80 -14.38 37.14
CA GLU A 212 -1.23 -14.80 38.48
C GLU A 212 -2.45 -14.00 38.94
N TYR A 213 -2.43 -12.67 38.80
CA TYR A 213 -3.56 -11.82 39.17
C TYR A 213 -4.84 -12.21 38.42
N TYR A 214 -4.76 -12.45 37.11
CA TYR A 214 -5.90 -12.90 36.32
C TYR A 214 -6.40 -14.28 36.75
N ALA A 215 -5.49 -15.21 37.04
CA ALA A 215 -5.85 -16.55 37.50
C ALA A 215 -6.57 -16.53 38.85
N GLU A 216 -6.20 -15.62 39.75
CA GLU A 216 -6.80 -15.51 41.09
C GLU A 216 -8.12 -14.71 41.09
N ASN A 217 -8.19 -13.62 40.33
CA ASN A 217 -9.27 -12.65 40.43
C ASN A 217 -10.31 -12.74 39.30
N PHE A 218 -9.90 -13.21 38.10
CA PHE A 218 -10.73 -13.16 36.90
C PHE A 218 -10.99 -14.54 36.26
N ALA A 219 -10.68 -15.64 36.94
CA ALA A 219 -10.89 -16.99 36.41
C ALA A 219 -12.34 -17.33 36.01
N ASN A 220 -13.34 -16.59 36.53
CA ASN A 220 -14.75 -16.79 36.19
C ASN A 220 -15.34 -15.67 35.31
N GLU A 221 -14.52 -14.71 34.89
CA GLU A 221 -14.96 -13.62 34.01
C GLU A 221 -15.10 -14.11 32.57
N ASP A 222 -15.94 -13.43 31.80
CA ASP A 222 -16.18 -13.81 30.40
C ASP A 222 -14.91 -13.62 29.57
N GLY A 223 -14.68 -14.54 28.63
CA GLY A 223 -13.48 -14.55 27.79
C GLY A 223 -12.17 -14.98 28.46
N VAL A 224 -12.14 -15.21 29.79
CA VAL A 224 -10.94 -15.67 30.51
C VAL A 224 -10.93 -17.19 30.63
N VAL A 225 -9.84 -17.81 30.19
CA VAL A 225 -9.61 -19.26 30.31
C VAL A 225 -8.31 -19.48 31.07
N VAL A 226 -8.41 -20.16 32.21
CA VAL A 226 -7.27 -20.55 33.03
C VAL A 226 -7.02 -22.05 32.83
N THR A 227 -5.77 -22.40 32.52
CA THR A 227 -5.30 -23.78 32.39
C THR A 227 -4.05 -24.01 33.23
N GLY A 228 -3.75 -25.26 33.57
CA GLY A 228 -2.65 -25.58 34.48
C GLY A 228 -2.97 -25.34 35.96
N GLU A 229 -2.02 -25.64 36.84
CA GLU A 229 -2.12 -25.44 38.28
C GLU A 229 -0.74 -25.05 38.85
N GLY A 230 -0.73 -24.23 39.91
CA GLY A 230 0.51 -23.83 40.60
C GLY A 230 1.42 -22.98 39.71
N GLU A 231 2.71 -23.35 39.63
CA GLU A 231 3.71 -22.63 38.84
C GLU A 231 3.50 -22.75 37.31
N ASP A 232 2.66 -23.71 36.86
CA ASP A 232 2.35 -23.95 35.45
C ASP A 232 1.02 -23.31 35.02
N VAL A 233 0.48 -22.35 35.79
CA VAL A 233 -0.79 -21.70 35.46
C VAL A 233 -0.64 -20.79 34.22
N GLU A 234 -1.52 -20.97 33.24
CA GLU A 234 -1.58 -20.17 32.01
C GLU A 234 -2.98 -19.58 31.86
N VAL A 235 -3.03 -18.26 31.70
CA VAL A 235 -4.25 -17.52 31.39
C VAL A 235 -4.25 -17.10 29.93
N VAL A 236 -5.35 -17.42 29.25
CA VAL A 236 -5.69 -16.91 27.92
C VAL A 236 -6.93 -16.03 28.04
N VAL A 237 -6.84 -14.80 27.55
CA VAL A 237 -7.96 -13.84 27.54
C VAL A 237 -8.41 -13.63 26.10
N THR A 238 -9.70 -13.80 25.87
CA THR A 238 -10.36 -13.54 24.60
C THR A 238 -10.98 -12.14 24.64
N GLY A 239 -10.79 -11.33 23.59
CA GLY A 239 -11.48 -10.05 23.48
C GLY A 239 -12.99 -10.24 23.31
N VAL A 240 -13.80 -9.58 24.14
CA VAL A 240 -15.26 -9.73 24.16
C VAL A 240 -15.98 -8.42 23.84
N ALA A 241 -17.29 -8.49 23.60
CA ALA A 241 -18.10 -7.31 23.32
C ALA A 241 -18.13 -6.38 24.55
N GLY A 242 -17.58 -5.17 24.38
CA GLY A 242 -17.38 -4.20 25.47
C GLY A 242 -15.92 -3.76 25.55
N ASP A 243 -15.00 -4.61 25.11
CA ASP A 243 -13.60 -4.27 24.96
C ASP A 243 -13.36 -3.32 23.76
N PRO A 244 -12.18 -2.67 23.70
CA PRO A 244 -11.77 -1.89 22.54
C PRO A 244 -11.71 -2.73 21.25
N ILE A 245 -11.99 -2.09 20.12
CA ILE A 245 -11.82 -2.70 18.79
C ILE A 245 -10.33 -2.78 18.46
N ALA A 246 -9.90 -3.93 17.92
CA ALA A 246 -8.54 -4.13 17.44
C ALA A 246 -8.25 -3.17 16.27
N ILE A 247 -7.17 -2.40 16.41
CA ILE A 247 -6.69 -1.45 15.42
C ILE A 247 -5.49 -2.00 14.68
N PHE A 248 -5.33 -1.57 13.43
CA PHE A 248 -4.24 -2.01 12.56
C PHE A 248 -3.59 -0.84 11.82
N ASP A 249 -2.27 -0.90 11.74
CA ASP A 249 -1.50 -0.04 10.85
C ASP A 249 -1.40 -0.71 9.49
N VAL A 250 -1.98 -0.09 8.46
CA VAL A 250 -2.03 -0.66 7.11
C VAL A 250 -1.11 0.08 6.17
N THR A 251 -0.13 -0.62 5.63
CA THR A 251 0.73 -0.10 4.56
C THR A 251 0.08 -0.37 3.20
N ILE A 252 -0.17 0.70 2.45
CA ILE A 252 -0.75 0.67 1.11
C ILE A 252 0.27 1.18 0.10
#